data_AF-A0A4Q5P4R7-F1
#
_entry.id   AF-A0A4Q5P4R7-F1
#
_cell.length_a   1.000
_cell.length_b   1.000
_cell.length_c   1.000
_cell.angle_alpha   90.00
_cell.angle_beta   90.00
_cell.angle_gamma   90.00
#
_symmetry.space_group_name_H-M   'P 1'
#
loop_
_entity.id
_entity.type
_entity.pdbx_description
1 polymer ?
#
loop_
_entity_poly.entity_id
_entity_poly.type
_entity_poly.pdbx_seq_one_letter_code
_entity_poly.pdbx_strand_id
1 'polypeptide(L)'
;MPTIVSIKFNDAETEVMQRAHAASGTAGVSSHIKQVYFDALKLNVGVLQEVNSELERLANGIDRLHQDEGRGTEPQLLLSMVCGLYVMVRKSVGESIRSQADQTIDVSAIEAFLKGR
;
A
#
# COMPACT_ATOMS: atom_id res chain seq x y z
N MET A 1 -26.52 -17.67 19.03
CA MET A 1 -25.57 -18.66 19.59
C MET A 1 -24.17 -18.28 19.15
N PRO A 2 -23.16 -18.35 20.03
CA PRO A 2 -21.78 -18.13 19.63
C PRO A 2 -21.28 -19.30 18.76
N THR A 3 -20.69 -18.99 17.60
CA THR A 3 -20.00 -19.99 16.76
C THR A 3 -18.59 -20.20 17.29
N ILE A 4 -18.21 -21.45 17.54
CA ILE A 4 -16.87 -21.81 18.02
C ILE A 4 -16.00 -22.15 16.81
N VAL A 5 -14.83 -21.52 16.71
CA VAL A 5 -13.82 -21.81 15.70
C VAL A 5 -12.59 -22.36 16.41
N SER A 6 -12.16 -23.57 16.05
CA SER A 6 -10.94 -24.19 16.57
C SER A 6 -9.82 -24.04 15.57
N ILE A 7 -8.69 -23.49 16.01
CA ILE A 7 -7.48 -23.30 15.21
C ILE A 7 -6.37 -24.08 15.89
N LYS A 8 -5.63 -24.88 15.11
CA LYS A 8 -4.47 -25.64 15.58
C LYS A 8 -3.21 -24.93 15.13
N PHE A 9 -2.27 -24.80 16.04
CA PHE A 9 -0.94 -24.26 15.77
C PHE A 9 0.09 -25.37 15.93
N ASN A 10 1.13 -25.35 15.11
CA ASN A 10 2.36 -26.08 15.40
C ASN A 10 3.21 -25.29 16.40
N ASP A 11 4.33 -25.89 16.83
CA ASP A 11 5.18 -25.30 17.87
C ASP A 11 5.79 -23.95 17.45
N ALA A 12 6.20 -23.81 16.19
CA ALA A 12 6.78 -22.58 15.66
C ALA A 12 5.74 -21.46 15.56
N GLU A 13 4.54 -21.77 15.07
CA GLU A 13 3.42 -20.81 15.01
C GLU A 13 2.99 -20.37 16.40
N THR A 14 2.99 -21.29 17.37
CA THR A 14 2.66 -21.01 18.77
C THR A 14 3.64 -20.02 19.36
N GLU A 15 4.94 -20.20 19.15
CA GLU A 15 5.98 -19.30 19.65
C GLU A 15 5.83 -17.88 19.06
N VAL A 16 5.57 -17.78 17.75
CA VAL A 16 5.33 -16.49 17.08
C VAL A 16 4.09 -15.80 17.64
N MET A 17 2.98 -16.52 17.76
CA MET A 17 1.72 -16.00 18.27
C MET A 17 1.85 -15.55 19.74
N GLN A 18 2.57 -16.31 20.59
CA GLN A 18 2.78 -15.93 21.98
C GLN A 18 3.61 -14.65 22.11
N ARG A 19 4.67 -14.49 21.31
CA ARG A 19 5.46 -13.26 21.27
C ARG A 19 4.63 -12.07 20.80
N ALA A 20 3.83 -12.25 19.75
CA ALA A 20 2.95 -11.21 19.24
C ALA A 20 1.89 -10.79 20.27
N HIS A 21 1.29 -11.76 20.97
CA HIS A 21 0.33 -11.52 22.04
C HIS A 21 0.95 -10.77 23.24
N ALA A 22 2.18 -11.15 23.64
CA ALA A 22 2.88 -10.47 24.73
C ALA A 22 3.12 -8.97 24.39
N ALA A 23 3.34 -8.66 23.12
CA ALA A 23 3.53 -7.29 22.64
C ALA A 23 2.21 -6.50 22.46
N SER A 24 1.06 -7.17 22.33
CA SER A 24 -0.21 -6.49 22.02
C SER A 24 -0.95 -5.92 23.24
N GLY A 25 -0.57 -6.30 24.47
CA GLY A 25 -1.22 -5.82 25.70
C GLY A 25 -2.68 -6.27 25.87
N THR A 26 -3.15 -7.19 25.02
CA THR A 26 -4.52 -7.71 25.06
C THR A 26 -4.67 -8.75 26.18
N ALA A 27 -5.83 -8.78 26.83
CA ALA A 27 -6.08 -9.65 27.98
C ALA A 27 -6.11 -11.16 27.69
N GLY A 28 -6.12 -11.58 26.41
CA GLY A 28 -6.11 -13.00 26.06
C GLY A 28 -5.84 -13.28 24.58
N VAL A 29 -5.24 -14.45 24.36
CA VAL A 29 -4.79 -14.91 23.04
C VAL A 29 -5.95 -14.97 22.03
N SER A 30 -7.13 -15.44 22.43
CA SER A 30 -8.31 -15.47 21.55
C SER A 30 -8.73 -14.06 21.11
N SER A 31 -8.64 -13.07 21.99
CA SER A 31 -8.97 -11.67 21.66
C SER A 31 -7.94 -11.08 20.70
N HIS A 32 -6.66 -11.38 20.91
CA HIS A 32 -5.60 -10.99 19.98
C HIS A 32 -5.80 -11.60 18.59
N ILE A 33 -6.06 -12.91 18.50
CA ILE A 33 -6.32 -13.60 17.23
C ILE A 33 -7.51 -12.97 16.51
N LYS A 34 -8.61 -12.68 17.22
CA LYS A 34 -9.79 -12.03 16.63
C LYS A 34 -9.46 -10.64 16.12
N GLN A 35 -8.74 -9.83 16.91
CA GLN A 35 -8.36 -8.49 16.51
C GLN A 35 -7.52 -8.51 15.24
N VAL A 36 -6.45 -9.32 15.22
CA VAL A 36 -5.57 -9.45 14.04
C VAL A 36 -6.35 -9.96 12.82
N TYR A 37 -7.21 -10.96 12.98
CA TYR A 37 -8.02 -11.51 11.89
C TYR A 37 -8.98 -10.46 11.31
N PHE A 38 -9.74 -9.77 12.16
CA PHE A 38 -10.70 -8.78 11.68
C PHE A 38 -10.02 -7.51 11.16
N ASP A 39 -8.86 -7.12 11.69
CA ASP A 39 -8.09 -6.00 11.15
C ASP A 39 -7.43 -6.36 9.80
N ALA A 40 -7.00 -7.60 9.60
CA ALA A 40 -6.54 -8.07 8.29
C ALA A 40 -7.70 -8.16 7.27
N LEU A 41 -8.91 -8.49 7.72
CA LEU A 41 -10.12 -8.51 6.89
C LEU A 41 -10.71 -7.13 6.62
N LYS A 42 -10.41 -6.13 7.46
CA LYS A 42 -10.49 -4.73 7.06
C LYS A 42 -9.37 -4.48 6.06
N LEU A 43 -9.45 -5.15 4.91
CA LEU A 43 -8.94 -4.59 3.66
C LEU A 43 -9.44 -3.16 3.68
N ASN A 44 -8.48 -2.26 3.61
CA ASN A 44 -8.66 -0.82 3.64
C ASN A 44 -9.40 -0.38 2.37
N VAL A 45 -10.57 -0.97 2.07
CA VAL A 45 -11.36 -0.78 0.85
C VAL A 45 -11.73 0.69 0.72
N GLY A 46 -12.05 1.35 1.84
CA GLY A 46 -12.23 2.80 1.89
C GLY A 46 -10.97 3.56 1.48
N VAL A 47 -9.81 3.24 2.06
CA VAL A 47 -8.54 3.90 1.71
C VAL A 47 -8.12 3.58 0.26
N LEU A 48 -8.35 2.37 -0.23
CA LEU A 48 -8.06 1.99 -1.61
C LEU A 48 -9.01 2.70 -2.59
N GLN A 49 -10.28 2.89 -2.22
CA GLN A 49 -11.23 3.69 -2.99
C GLN A 49 -10.85 5.17 -2.98
N GLU A 50 -10.45 5.73 -1.83
CA GLU A 50 -9.94 7.09 -1.71
C GLU A 50 -8.68 7.29 -2.57
N VAL A 51 -7.69 6.39 -2.45
CA VAL A 51 -6.48 6.40 -3.29
C VAL A 51 -6.83 6.29 -4.77
N ASN A 52 -7.72 5.39 -5.17
CA ASN A 52 -8.16 5.27 -6.56
C ASN A 52 -8.84 6.55 -7.05
N SER A 53 -9.70 7.19 -6.23
CA SER A 53 -10.35 8.45 -6.59
C SER A 53 -9.37 9.61 -6.71
N GLU A 54 -8.34 9.66 -5.86
CA GLU A 54 -7.28 10.67 -5.94
C GLU A 54 -6.37 10.44 -7.15
N LEU A 55 -6.08 9.17 -7.48
CA LEU A 55 -5.37 8.81 -8.70
C LEU A 55 -6.16 9.16 -9.96
N GLU A 56 -7.48 8.94 -9.96
CA GLU A 56 -8.36 9.31 -11.06
C GLU A 56 -8.47 10.83 -11.21
N ARG A 57 -8.47 11.59 -10.10
CA ARG A 57 -8.37 13.06 -10.12
C ARG A 57 -7.03 13.54 -10.69
N LEU A 58 -5.93 12.90 -10.32
CA LEU A 58 -4.61 13.20 -10.89
C LEU A 58 -4.57 12.90 -12.38
N ALA A 59 -5.07 11.74 -12.82
CA ALA A 59 -5.14 11.37 -14.23
C ALA A 59 -5.97 12.40 -15.03
N ASN A 60 -7.15 12.75 -14.54
CA ASN A 60 -7.99 13.78 -15.16
C ASN A 60 -7.32 15.17 -15.17
N GLY A 61 -6.54 15.50 -14.13
CA GLY A 61 -5.74 16.71 -14.08
C GLY A 61 -4.63 16.73 -15.15
N ILE A 62 -3.95 15.59 -15.33
CA ILE A 62 -2.91 15.41 -16.35
C ILE A 62 -3.50 15.51 -17.76
N ASP A 63 -4.66 14.90 -18.01
CA ASP A 63 -5.35 14.96 -19.31
C ASP A 63 -5.77 16.39 -19.65
N ARG A 64 -6.27 17.14 -18.66
CA ARG A 64 -6.62 18.56 -18.83
C ARG A 64 -5.39 19.43 -19.09
N LEU A 65 -4.26 19.13 -18.45
CA LEU A 65 -3.00 19.85 -18.66
C LEU A 65 -2.39 19.55 -20.03
N HIS A 66 -2.54 18.33 -20.55
CA HIS A 66 -2.20 18.00 -21.94
C HIS A 66 -3.10 18.72 -22.96
N GLN A 67 -4.37 18.94 -22.62
CA GLN A 67 -5.29 19.70 -23.49
C GLN A 67 -5.04 21.21 -23.43
N ASP A 68 -4.41 21.72 -22.36
CA ASP A 68 -4.11 23.13 -22.11
C ASP A 68 -2.66 23.51 -22.49
N GLU A 69 -2.08 22.84 -23.51
CA GLU A 69 -0.74 23.05 -24.09
C GLU A 69 -0.38 24.52 -24.45
N GLY A 70 -1.28 25.47 -24.24
CA GLY A 70 -1.02 26.91 -24.35
C GLY A 70 -0.57 27.62 -23.07
N ARG A 71 -0.64 27.01 -21.87
CA ARG A 71 -0.35 27.72 -20.60
C ARG A 71 0.47 26.91 -19.58
N GLY A 72 1.77 26.80 -19.86
CA GLY A 72 2.83 27.11 -18.89
C GLY A 72 3.04 26.20 -17.67
N THR A 73 2.43 25.00 -17.59
CA THR A 73 2.91 23.96 -16.67
C THR A 73 3.70 22.94 -17.48
N GLU A 74 5.02 22.92 -17.33
CA GLU A 74 5.89 22.01 -18.08
C GLU A 74 5.49 20.54 -17.81
N PRO A 75 5.12 19.77 -18.84
CA PRO A 75 4.82 18.34 -18.73
C PRO A 75 5.92 17.55 -18.00
N GLN A 76 7.17 18.04 -18.09
CA GLN A 76 8.34 17.53 -17.40
C GLN A 76 8.21 17.57 -15.87
N LEU A 77 7.62 18.64 -15.31
CA LEU A 77 7.44 18.83 -13.88
C LEU A 77 6.38 17.88 -13.32
N LEU A 78 5.28 17.70 -14.06
CA LEU A 78 4.21 16.75 -13.72
C LEU A 78 4.72 15.32 -13.73
N LEU A 79 5.46 14.94 -14.79
CA LEU A 79 6.08 13.63 -14.87
C LEU A 79 7.04 13.40 -13.69
N SER A 80 7.83 14.41 -13.32
CA SER A 80 8.71 14.35 -12.16
C SER A 80 7.95 14.17 -10.84
N MET A 81 6.80 14.85 -10.66
CA MET A 81 5.94 14.65 -9.48
C MET A 81 5.37 13.23 -9.43
N VAL A 82 4.82 12.72 -10.53
CA VAL A 82 4.23 11.38 -10.60
C VAL A 82 5.28 10.31 -10.31
N CYS A 83 6.47 10.43 -10.90
CA CYS A 83 7.62 9.58 -10.62
C CYS A 83 8.03 9.62 -9.14
N GLY A 84 8.06 10.82 -8.53
CA GLY A 84 8.37 11.00 -7.12
C GLY A 84 7.35 10.33 -6.19
N LEU A 85 6.05 10.53 -6.46
CA LEU A 85 4.95 9.91 -5.70
C LEU A 85 5.02 8.38 -5.80
N TYR A 86 5.27 7.84 -6.99
CA TYR A 86 5.43 6.40 -7.18
C TYR A 86 6.56 5.82 -6.30
N VAL A 87 7.74 6.45 -6.30
CA VAL A 87 8.89 6.00 -5.49
C VAL A 87 8.59 6.07 -3.99
N MET A 88 7.89 7.11 -3.52
CA MET A 88 7.49 7.23 -2.11
C MET A 88 6.51 6.13 -1.69
N VAL A 89 5.49 5.87 -2.50
CA VAL A 89 4.49 4.81 -2.24
C VAL A 89 5.18 3.44 -2.27
N ARG A 90 6.01 3.16 -3.27
CA ARG A 90 6.75 1.90 -3.41
C ARG A 90 7.66 1.60 -2.20
N LYS A 91 8.29 2.62 -1.62
CA LYS A 91 9.10 2.49 -0.40
C LYS A 91 8.26 2.25 0.86
N SER A 92 6.99 2.65 0.84
CA SER A 92 6.07 2.58 1.98
C SER A 92 5.24 1.27 2.02
N VAL A 93 5.24 0.49 0.94
CA VAL A 93 4.53 -0.80 0.86
C VAL A 93 5.44 -2.01 1.09
N GLY A 94 4.83 -3.12 1.52
CA GLY A 94 5.52 -4.40 1.77
C GLY A 94 6.00 -5.11 0.50
N GLU A 95 6.89 -6.09 0.68
CA GLU A 95 7.63 -6.76 -0.40
C GLU A 95 6.74 -7.42 -1.45
N SER A 96 5.62 -8.03 -1.05
CA SER A 96 4.64 -8.63 -1.97
C SER A 96 4.09 -7.61 -2.98
N ILE A 97 3.61 -6.46 -2.50
CA ILE A 97 3.03 -5.38 -3.34
C ILE A 97 4.12 -4.75 -4.21
N ARG A 98 5.32 -4.56 -3.65
CA ARG A 98 6.48 -4.02 -4.37
C ARG A 98 6.87 -4.92 -5.56
N SER A 99 6.93 -6.24 -5.36
CA SER A 99 7.31 -7.18 -6.42
C SER A 99 6.32 -7.18 -7.60
N GLN A 100 5.02 -6.96 -7.34
CA GLN A 100 4.00 -6.85 -8.39
C GLN A 100 4.14 -5.55 -9.17
N ALA A 101 4.42 -4.44 -8.48
CA ALA A 101 4.68 -3.16 -9.12
C ALA A 101 5.93 -3.21 -10.03
N ASP A 102 6.99 -3.86 -9.56
CA ASP A 102 8.27 -4.01 -10.29
C ASP A 102 8.16 -4.84 -11.57
N GLN A 103 7.15 -5.71 -11.69
CA GLN A 103 6.88 -6.46 -12.92
C GLN A 103 6.30 -5.58 -14.04
N THR A 104 5.65 -4.48 -13.66
CA THR A 104 4.94 -3.60 -14.62
C THR A 104 5.73 -2.33 -14.89
N ILE A 105 6.48 -1.84 -13.91
CA ILE A 105 7.18 -0.56 -13.96
C ILE A 105 8.63 -0.76 -13.51
N ASP A 106 9.59 -0.43 -14.38
CA ASP A 106 11.00 -0.42 -14.02
C ASP A 106 11.33 0.80 -13.14
N VAL A 107 11.45 0.55 -11.84
CA VAL A 107 11.79 1.59 -10.87
C VAL A 107 13.16 2.21 -11.15
N SER A 108 14.08 1.48 -11.77
CA SER A 108 15.45 1.96 -12.06
C SER A 108 15.40 3.07 -13.10
N ALA A 109 14.53 2.93 -14.11
CA ALA A 109 14.29 3.96 -15.12
C ALA A 109 13.66 5.22 -14.51
N ILE A 110 12.73 5.05 -13.56
CA ILE A 110 12.11 6.17 -12.83
C ILE A 110 13.15 6.90 -11.97
N GLU A 111 13.99 6.16 -11.25
CA GLU A 111 15.04 6.77 -10.44
C GLU A 111 16.10 7.48 -11.29
N ALA A 112 16.44 6.94 -12.47
CA ALA A 112 17.35 7.58 -13.42
C ALA A 112 16.77 8.90 -13.91
N PHE A 113 15.51 8.87 -14.36
CA PHE A 113 14.75 10.05 -14.77
C PHE A 113 14.71 11.14 -13.69
N LEU A 114 14.38 10.78 -12.44
CA LEU A 114 14.35 11.72 -11.31
C LEU A 114 15.73 12.28 -10.93
N LYS A 115 16.81 11.53 -11.18
CA LYS A 115 18.19 11.97 -10.97
C LYS A 115 18.71 12.82 -12.15
N GLY A 116 17.93 12.98 -13.21
CA GLY A 116 18.34 13.66 -14.44
C GLY A 116 19.42 12.90 -15.21
N ARG A 117 19.42 11.57 -15.15
CA ARG A 117 20.39 10.68 -15.79
C ARG A 117 19.75 9.69 -16.74
#